data_AF-A0A945J2N0-F1
#
_entry.id   AF-A0A945J2N0-F1
#
_cell.length_a   1.000
_cell.length_b   1.000
_cell.length_c   1.000
_cell.angle_alpha   90.00
_cell.angle_beta   90.00
_cell.angle_gamma   90.00
#
_symmetry.space_group_name_H-M   'P 1'
#
loop_
_entity.id
_entity.type
_entity.pdbx_description
1 polymer ?
#
loop_
_entity_poly.entity_id
_entity_poly.type
_entity_poly.pdbx_seq_one_letter_code
_entity_poly.pdbx_strand_id
1 'polypeptide(L)'
;MNMENHQQSQFNHEEWINRLFRFIETARQFSIAFAQAFKTLFQKGLAEAWKEVRAATKKLSLADFIFAGTLISLAAFGGLILLAGIGLLSYQSLLWLQSGVWTEYPMLTVFNFLFENTPLHQWIVNPESWIGMQKLLLWVLESIPVSLALMVPGFSITIMAGGILIAALVFRFYQFQKMK
;
A
#
# COMPACT_ATOMS: atom_id res chain seq x y z
N MET A 1 54.63 28.54 16.26
CA MET A 1 54.06 27.82 17.42
C MET A 1 52.74 28.50 17.74
N ASN A 2 51.60 27.89 17.37
CA ASN A 2 50.27 28.43 17.62
C ASN A 2 49.36 27.24 17.99
N MET A 3 48.82 27.24 19.21
CA MET A 3 47.95 26.18 19.70
C MET A 3 46.50 26.56 19.44
N GLU A 4 45.82 25.80 18.59
CA GLU A 4 44.37 25.89 18.41
C GLU A 4 43.67 25.19 19.57
N ASN A 5 42.97 25.97 20.40
CA ASN A 5 42.02 25.48 21.40
C ASN A 5 40.88 24.73 20.70
N HIS A 6 40.93 23.40 20.69
CA HIS A 6 39.77 22.59 20.40
C HIS A 6 38.95 22.44 21.69
N GLN A 7 37.99 23.35 21.88
CA GLN A 7 36.94 23.20 22.90
C GLN A 7 36.14 21.94 22.61
N GLN A 8 36.49 20.87 23.31
CA GLN A 8 35.81 19.59 23.25
C GLN A 8 34.45 19.77 23.95
N SER A 9 33.40 20.00 23.16
CA SER A 9 32.01 20.08 23.61
C SER A 9 31.63 18.76 24.29
N GLN A 10 31.74 18.71 25.61
CA GLN A 10 31.35 17.56 26.41
C GLN A 10 29.83 17.36 26.26
N PHE A 11 29.43 16.27 25.60
CA PHE A 11 28.02 15.98 25.34
C PHE A 11 27.26 15.77 26.65
N ASN A 12 26.30 16.65 26.94
CA ASN A 12 25.53 16.61 28.18
C ASN A 12 24.46 15.51 28.13
N HIS A 13 24.84 14.32 28.59
CA HIS A 13 23.98 13.13 28.59
C HIS A 13 22.69 13.32 29.40
N GLU A 14 22.72 14.08 30.51
CA GLU A 14 21.52 14.30 31.33
C GLU A 14 20.47 15.15 30.61
N GLU A 15 20.92 16.18 29.89
CA GLU A 15 20.04 17.03 29.10
C GLU A 15 19.44 16.29 27.90
N TRP A 16 20.23 15.42 27.26
CA TRP A 16 19.76 14.57 26.17
C TRP A 16 18.70 13.56 26.65
N ILE A 17 18.95 12.88 27.77
CA ILE A 17 17.99 11.95 28.39
C ILE A 17 16.69 12.66 28.77
N ASN A 18 16.77 13.84 29.39
CA ASN A 18 15.58 14.63 29.75
C ASN A 18 14.78 15.10 28.54
N ARG A 19 15.45 15.49 27.44
CA ARG A 19 14.79 15.81 26.18
C ARG A 19 14.07 14.60 25.59
N LEU A 20 14.71 13.42 25.62
CA LEU A 20 14.08 12.17 25.17
C LEU A 20 12.83 11.82 25.96
N PHE A 21 12.88 11.89 27.30
CA PHE A 21 11.70 11.62 28.13
C PHE A 21 10.56 12.60 27.86
N ARG A 22 10.86 13.89 27.75
CA ARG A 22 9.85 14.90 27.37
C ARG A 22 9.26 14.65 25.99
N PHE A 23 10.09 14.23 25.04
CA PHE A 23 9.63 13.92 23.69
C PHE A 23 8.73 12.68 23.69
N ILE A 24 9.08 11.62 24.43
CA ILE A 24 8.26 10.41 24.57
C ILE A 24 6.91 10.73 25.20
N GLU A 25 6.88 11.53 26.27
CA GLU A 25 5.63 11.91 26.93
C GLU A 25 4.75 12.80 26.03
N THR A 26 5.37 13.73 25.30
CA THR A 26 4.68 14.58 24.32
C THR A 26 4.13 13.75 23.17
N ALA A 27 4.91 12.81 22.63
CA ALA A 27 4.50 11.90 21.58
C ALA A 27 3.34 11.00 22.02
N ARG A 28 3.36 10.54 23.28
CA ARG A 28 2.26 9.77 23.87
C ARG A 28 0.98 10.61 23.96
N GLN A 29 1.05 11.82 24.51
CA GLN A 29 -0.10 12.72 24.62
C GLN A 29 -0.65 13.10 23.24
N PHE A 30 0.24 13.40 22.28
CA PHE A 30 -0.13 13.64 20.89
C PHE A 30 -0.82 12.43 20.28
N SER A 31 -0.31 11.22 20.49
CA SER A 31 -0.92 9.99 19.96
C SER A 31 -2.32 9.76 20.51
N ILE A 32 -2.54 10.01 21.81
CA ILE A 32 -3.86 9.89 22.45
C ILE A 32 -4.82 10.95 21.88
N ALA A 33 -4.39 12.21 21.82
CA ALA A 33 -5.20 13.30 21.29
C ALA A 33 -5.52 13.09 19.79
N PHE A 34 -4.54 12.63 19.02
CA PHE A 34 -4.70 12.28 17.62
C PHE A 34 -5.68 11.13 17.44
N ALA A 35 -5.54 10.04 18.22
CA ALA A 35 -6.47 8.92 18.16
C ALA A 35 -7.90 9.34 18.54
N GLN A 36 -8.06 10.21 19.53
CA GLN A 36 -9.37 10.75 19.91
C GLN A 36 -9.96 11.63 18.81
N ALA A 37 -9.19 12.59 18.28
CA ALA A 37 -9.63 13.47 17.20
C ALA A 37 -9.99 12.69 15.94
N PHE A 38 -9.14 11.72 15.56
CA PHE A 38 -9.38 10.81 14.45
C PHE A 38 -10.65 10.00 14.67
N LYS A 39 -10.84 9.40 15.86
CA LYS A 39 -12.07 8.69 16.22
C LYS A 39 -13.30 9.59 16.10
N THR A 40 -13.24 10.84 16.57
CA THR A 40 -14.38 11.78 16.49
C THR A 40 -14.69 12.17 15.05
N LEU A 41 -13.68 12.50 14.24
CA LEU A 41 -13.84 12.81 12.82
C LEU A 41 -14.40 11.60 12.06
N PHE A 42 -13.87 10.41 12.34
CA PHE A 42 -14.31 9.17 11.71
C PHE A 42 -15.74 8.82 12.11
N GLN A 43 -16.11 8.94 13.39
CA GLN A 43 -17.47 8.65 13.86
C GLN A 43 -18.49 9.64 13.31
N LYS A 44 -18.21 10.94 13.33
CA LYS A 44 -19.11 11.96 12.78
C LYS A 44 -19.22 11.82 11.26
N GLY A 45 -18.08 11.77 10.57
CA GLY A 45 -18.02 11.63 9.11
C GLY A 45 -18.71 10.35 8.62
N LEU A 46 -18.49 9.21 9.28
CA LEU A 46 -19.20 7.98 8.95
C LEU A 46 -20.69 8.06 9.25
N ALA A 47 -21.10 8.61 10.39
CA ALA A 47 -22.51 8.65 10.75
C ALA A 47 -23.33 9.52 9.77
N GLU A 48 -22.77 10.66 9.37
CA GLU A 48 -23.36 11.56 8.38
C GLU A 48 -23.37 10.92 6.99
N ALA A 49 -22.22 10.41 6.53
CA ALA A 49 -22.13 9.70 5.26
C ALA A 49 -23.05 8.48 5.21
N TRP A 50 -23.18 7.73 6.31
CA TRP A 50 -24.04 6.55 6.39
C TRP A 50 -25.53 6.90 6.28
N LYS A 51 -25.97 8.00 6.89
CA LYS A 51 -27.36 8.48 6.73
C LYS A 51 -27.65 8.85 5.29
N GLU A 52 -26.75 9.58 4.64
CA GLU A 52 -26.91 10.01 3.25
C GLU A 52 -26.86 8.83 2.27
N VAL A 53 -25.89 7.92 2.45
CA VAL A 53 -25.79 6.68 1.69
C VAL A 53 -27.07 5.88 1.84
N ARG A 54 -27.56 5.64 3.07
CA ARG A 54 -28.80 4.87 3.30
C ARG A 54 -30.02 5.52 2.63
N ALA A 55 -30.10 6.85 2.59
CA ALA A 55 -31.16 7.58 1.91
C ALA A 55 -31.06 7.45 0.38
N ALA A 56 -29.85 7.48 -0.17
CA ALA A 56 -29.58 7.26 -1.59
C ALA A 56 -29.83 5.81 -2.01
N THR A 57 -29.42 4.82 -1.18
CA THR A 57 -29.62 3.38 -1.44
C THR A 57 -31.09 3.00 -1.61
N LYS A 58 -32.01 3.69 -0.92
CA LYS A 58 -33.46 3.48 -1.12
C LYS A 58 -33.95 3.87 -2.52
N LYS A 59 -33.16 4.62 -3.29
CA LYS A 59 -33.48 5.10 -4.65
C LYS A 59 -32.58 4.48 -5.72
N LEU A 60 -31.67 3.56 -5.35
CA LEU A 60 -30.74 2.96 -6.29
C LEU A 60 -31.47 1.98 -7.24
N SER A 61 -31.14 2.05 -8.52
CA SER A 61 -31.56 1.04 -9.50
C SER A 61 -30.82 -0.27 -9.27
N LEU A 62 -31.40 -1.39 -9.72
CA LEU A 62 -30.74 -2.70 -9.71
C LEU A 62 -29.41 -2.66 -10.50
N ALA A 63 -29.35 -1.86 -11.56
CA ALA A 63 -28.11 -1.62 -12.31
C ALA A 63 -27.04 -0.93 -11.45
N ASP A 64 -27.41 0.11 -10.68
CA ASP A 64 -26.48 0.81 -9.80
C ASP A 64 -25.90 -0.13 -8.73
N PHE A 65 -26.71 -1.07 -8.24
CA PHE A 65 -26.27 -2.08 -7.28
C PHE A 65 -25.25 -3.05 -7.87
N ILE A 66 -25.48 -3.53 -9.10
CA ILE A 66 -24.53 -4.41 -9.80
C ILE A 66 -23.20 -3.67 -10.02
N PHE A 67 -23.24 -2.45 -10.57
CA PHE A 67 -22.02 -1.67 -10.82
C PHE A 67 -21.25 -1.37 -9.54
N ALA A 68 -21.94 -0.93 -8.48
CA ALA A 68 -21.32 -0.68 -7.19
C ALA A 68 -20.72 -1.97 -6.60
N GLY A 69 -21.45 -3.09 -6.67
CA GLY A 69 -20.97 -4.39 -6.22
C GLY A 69 -19.71 -4.83 -6.95
N THR A 70 -19.68 -4.75 -8.28
CA THR A 70 -18.50 -5.08 -9.09
C THR A 70 -17.30 -4.20 -8.75
N LEU A 71 -17.49 -2.88 -8.60
CA LEU A 71 -16.42 -1.97 -8.23
C LEU A 71 -15.88 -2.24 -6.81
N ILE A 72 -16.77 -2.54 -5.86
CA ILE A 72 -16.37 -2.91 -4.49
C ILE A 72 -15.57 -4.22 -4.51
N SER A 73 -16.04 -5.25 -5.23
CA SER A 73 -15.32 -6.52 -5.36
C SER A 73 -13.95 -6.33 -6.00
N LEU A 74 -13.84 -5.50 -7.04
CA LEU A 74 -12.58 -5.21 -7.69
C LEU A 74 -11.62 -4.44 -6.77
N ALA A 75 -12.12 -3.44 -6.05
CA ALA A 75 -11.33 -2.68 -5.08
C ALA A 75 -10.82 -3.58 -3.94
N ALA A 76 -11.67 -4.48 -3.44
CA ALA A 76 -11.32 -5.45 -2.41
C ALA A 76 -10.28 -6.45 -2.91
N PHE A 77 -10.43 -6.96 -4.13
CA PHE A 77 -9.46 -7.85 -4.76
C PHE A 77 -8.09 -7.17 -4.92
N GLY A 78 -8.04 -5.95 -5.44
CA GLY A 78 -6.81 -5.15 -5.47
C GLY A 78 -6.21 -4.93 -4.09
N GLY A 79 -7.06 -4.73 -3.07
CA GLY A 79 -6.66 -4.52 -1.69
C GLY A 79 -6.00 -5.75 -1.09
N LEU A 80 -6.53 -6.95 -1.38
CA LEU A 80 -5.92 -8.20 -0.96
C LEU A 80 -4.54 -8.41 -1.60
N ILE A 81 -4.39 -8.10 -2.89
CA ILE A 81 -3.10 -8.17 -3.58
C ILE A 81 -2.10 -7.19 -2.95
N LEU A 82 -2.53 -5.96 -2.69
CA LEU A 82 -1.69 -4.94 -2.04
C LEU A 82 -1.24 -5.39 -0.64
N LEU A 83 -2.16 -5.92 0.17
CA LEU A 83 -1.86 -6.43 1.50
C LEU A 83 -0.90 -7.63 1.45
N ALA A 84 -1.02 -8.51 0.46
CA ALA A 84 -0.05 -9.58 0.25
C ALA A 84 1.35 -9.03 -0.06
N GLY A 85 1.45 -8.00 -0.91
CA GLY A 85 2.71 -7.31 -1.21
C GLY A 85 3.34 -6.64 0.02
N ILE A 86 2.55 -5.91 0.80
CA ILE A 86 2.99 -5.28 2.06
C ILE A 86 3.42 -6.36 3.07
N GLY A 87 2.66 -7.45 3.19
CA GLY A 87 2.97 -8.57 4.08
C GLY A 87 4.30 -9.23 3.72
N LEU A 88 4.54 -9.47 2.43
CA LEU A 88 5.80 -10.02 1.94
C LEU A 88 6.99 -9.09 2.22
N LEU A 89 6.84 -7.79 1.94
CA LEU A 89 7.89 -6.81 2.21
C LEU A 89 8.19 -6.68 3.72
N SER A 90 7.15 -6.72 4.54
CA SER A 90 7.28 -6.70 6.00
C SER A 90 8.02 -7.94 6.50
N TYR A 91 7.69 -9.11 5.96
CA TYR A 91 8.38 -10.35 6.27
C TYR A 91 9.86 -10.30 5.86
N GLN A 92 10.18 -9.83 4.65
CA GLN A 92 11.55 -9.63 4.18
C GLN A 92 12.32 -8.67 5.09
N SER A 93 11.69 -7.57 5.51
CA SER A 93 12.29 -6.59 6.43
C SER A 93 12.59 -7.23 7.79
N LEU A 94 11.70 -8.08 8.31
CA LEU A 94 11.94 -8.82 9.55
C LEU A 94 13.11 -9.81 9.42
N LEU A 95 13.20 -10.55 8.32
CA LEU A 95 14.33 -11.45 8.05
C LEU A 95 15.65 -10.68 7.93
N TRP A 96 15.63 -9.52 7.30
CA TRP A 96 16.79 -8.65 7.21
C TRP A 96 17.21 -8.13 8.59
N LEU A 97 16.27 -7.71 9.44
CA LEU A 97 16.57 -7.29 10.82
C LEU A 97 17.18 -8.42 11.67
N GLN A 98 16.83 -9.68 11.40
CA GLN A 98 17.36 -10.83 12.13
C GLN A 98 18.74 -11.27 11.62
N SER A 99 18.94 -11.27 10.30
CA SER A 99 20.14 -11.84 9.67
C SER A 99 21.18 -10.81 9.24
N GLY A 100 20.80 -9.53 9.16
CA GLY A 100 21.59 -8.45 8.56
C GLY A 100 21.70 -8.52 7.03
N VAL A 101 21.14 -9.56 6.39
CA VAL A 101 21.25 -9.80 4.95
C VAL A 101 19.90 -9.59 4.29
N TRP A 102 19.87 -8.77 3.24
CA TRP A 102 18.64 -8.50 2.49
C TRP A 102 18.37 -9.66 1.53
N THR A 103 17.29 -10.41 1.75
CA THR A 103 16.89 -11.51 0.87
C THR A 103 16.02 -10.99 -0.26
N GLU A 104 16.56 -10.96 -1.47
CA GLU A 104 15.81 -10.60 -2.67
C GLU A 104 14.89 -11.75 -3.11
N TYR A 105 13.65 -11.42 -3.44
CA TYR A 105 12.69 -12.35 -4.05
C TYR A 105 12.28 -11.80 -5.42
N PRO A 106 12.99 -12.17 -6.50
CA PRO A 106 12.68 -11.69 -7.84
C PRO A 106 11.42 -12.37 -8.39
N MET A 107 10.72 -11.68 -9.30
CA MET A 107 9.57 -12.23 -10.02
C MET A 107 9.90 -13.51 -10.78
N LEU A 108 11.16 -13.71 -11.17
CA LEU A 108 11.64 -14.95 -11.78
C LEU A 108 11.36 -16.19 -10.91
N THR A 109 11.44 -16.07 -9.58
CA THR A 109 11.13 -17.20 -8.67
C THR A 109 9.67 -17.61 -8.78
N VAL A 110 8.75 -16.64 -8.82
CA VAL A 110 7.31 -16.89 -8.99
C VAL A 110 7.03 -17.41 -10.39
N PHE A 111 7.68 -16.86 -11.40
CA PHE A 111 7.55 -17.32 -12.78
C PHE A 111 7.94 -18.81 -12.91
N ASN A 112 9.12 -19.19 -12.42
CA ASN A 112 9.59 -20.57 -12.50
C ASN A 112 8.66 -21.53 -11.77
N PHE A 113 8.09 -21.11 -10.62
CA PHE A 113 7.10 -21.90 -9.89
C PHE A 113 5.79 -22.06 -10.66
N LEU A 114 5.25 -20.99 -11.25
CA LEU A 114 3.95 -21.03 -11.93
C LEU A 114 4.00 -21.70 -13.31
N PHE A 115 5.12 -21.56 -14.01
CA PHE A 115 5.30 -22.01 -15.39
C PHE A 115 6.24 -23.21 -15.51
N GLU A 116 6.55 -23.87 -14.40
CA GLU A 116 7.44 -25.04 -14.39
C GLU A 116 7.00 -26.06 -15.45
N ASN A 117 7.96 -26.59 -16.20
CA ASN A 117 7.73 -27.58 -17.27
C ASN A 117 6.80 -27.16 -18.41
N THR A 118 6.47 -25.87 -18.53
CA THR A 118 5.73 -25.35 -19.69
C THR A 118 6.67 -24.98 -20.85
N PRO A 119 6.16 -24.92 -22.10
CA PRO A 119 6.96 -24.46 -23.24
C PRO A 119 7.55 -23.05 -23.05
N LEU A 120 6.82 -22.17 -22.36
CA LEU A 120 7.29 -20.82 -22.07
C LEU A 120 8.50 -20.84 -21.13
N HIS A 121 8.48 -21.68 -20.10
CA HIS A 121 9.62 -21.85 -19.21
C HIS A 121 10.83 -22.48 -19.92
N GLN A 122 10.61 -23.51 -20.75
CA GLN A 122 11.67 -24.10 -21.56
C GLN A 122 12.31 -23.08 -22.50
N TRP A 123 11.50 -22.23 -23.15
CA TRP A 123 11.99 -21.16 -24.00
C TRP A 123 12.77 -20.09 -23.24
N ILE A 124 12.40 -19.77 -21.99
CA ILE A 124 13.20 -18.85 -21.16
C ILE A 124 14.56 -19.45 -20.80
N VAL A 125 14.60 -20.75 -20.47
CA VAL A 125 15.85 -21.42 -20.07
C VAL A 125 16.76 -21.65 -21.28
N ASN A 126 16.20 -22.10 -22.41
CA ASN A 126 16.90 -22.40 -23.65
C ASN A 126 16.14 -21.80 -24.85
N PRO A 127 16.35 -20.52 -25.19
CA PRO A 127 15.58 -19.86 -26.24
C PRO A 127 15.99 -20.34 -27.64
N GLU A 128 15.04 -20.98 -28.33
CA GLU A 128 15.20 -21.41 -29.73
C GLU A 128 14.97 -20.27 -30.74
N SER A 129 14.28 -19.19 -30.33
CA SER A 129 13.98 -18.02 -31.17
C SER A 129 13.74 -16.76 -30.32
N TRP A 130 13.67 -15.57 -30.95
CA TRP A 130 13.33 -14.30 -30.26
C TRP A 130 14.20 -13.98 -29.04
N ILE A 131 15.52 -14.26 -29.14
CA ILE A 131 16.49 -14.12 -28.03
C ILE A 131 16.45 -12.71 -27.39
N GLY A 132 16.28 -11.65 -28.20
CA GLY A 132 16.16 -10.29 -27.67
C GLY A 132 14.94 -10.11 -26.75
N MET A 133 13.79 -10.68 -27.13
CA MET A 133 12.58 -10.65 -26.30
C MET A 133 12.75 -11.47 -25.03
N GLN A 134 13.42 -12.62 -25.13
CA GLN A 134 13.75 -13.45 -23.96
C GLN A 134 14.60 -12.68 -22.96
N LYS A 135 15.64 -11.97 -23.43
CA LYS A 135 16.50 -11.14 -22.56
C LYS A 135 15.75 -10.01 -21.90
N LEU A 136 14.85 -9.33 -22.61
CA LEU A 136 14.00 -8.29 -22.03
C LEU A 136 13.07 -8.86 -20.96
N LEU A 137 12.44 -10.01 -21.22
CA LEU A 137 11.56 -10.66 -20.26
C LEU A 137 12.33 -11.11 -19.01
N LEU A 138 13.49 -11.75 -19.17
CA LEU A 138 14.37 -12.11 -18.05
C LEU A 138 14.77 -10.88 -17.24
N TRP A 139 15.20 -9.81 -17.91
CA TRP A 139 15.56 -8.57 -17.24
C TRP A 139 14.40 -8.03 -16.39
N VAL A 140 13.16 -8.06 -16.89
CA VAL A 140 11.96 -7.67 -16.12
C VAL A 140 11.74 -8.61 -14.93
N LEU A 141 11.82 -9.92 -15.13
CA LEU A 141 11.56 -10.92 -14.09
C LEU A 141 12.63 -10.91 -12.99
N GLU A 142 13.88 -10.61 -13.32
CA GLU A 142 14.99 -10.52 -12.37
C GLU A 142 15.02 -9.18 -11.64
N SER A 143 14.71 -8.07 -12.34
CA SER A 143 14.82 -6.73 -11.77
C SER A 143 13.66 -6.35 -10.85
N ILE A 144 12.47 -6.93 -11.05
CA ILE A 144 11.29 -6.56 -10.27
C ILE A 144 11.12 -7.51 -9.08
N PRO A 145 11.21 -7.02 -7.84
CA PRO A 145 10.92 -7.84 -6.66
C PRO A 145 9.42 -8.14 -6.57
N VAL A 146 9.08 -9.34 -6.11
CA VAL A 146 7.70 -9.84 -6.00
C VAL A 146 6.82 -8.91 -5.16
N SER A 147 7.36 -8.35 -4.07
CA SER A 147 6.64 -7.41 -3.21
C SER A 147 6.16 -6.19 -4.00
N LEU A 148 7.02 -5.60 -4.82
CA LEU A 148 6.68 -4.45 -5.67
C LEU A 148 5.70 -4.85 -6.79
N ALA A 149 5.91 -6.02 -7.40
CA ALA A 149 5.01 -6.57 -8.42
C ALA A 149 3.59 -6.84 -7.90
N LEU A 150 3.41 -7.03 -6.58
CA LEU A 150 2.10 -7.12 -5.94
C LEU A 150 1.58 -5.74 -5.54
N MET A 151 2.42 -4.91 -4.90
CA MET A 151 1.99 -3.61 -4.38
C MET A 151 1.53 -2.66 -5.47
N VAL A 152 2.27 -2.52 -6.57
CA VAL A 152 1.96 -1.52 -7.61
C VAL A 152 0.62 -1.83 -8.31
N PRO A 153 0.38 -3.05 -8.83
CA PRO A 153 -0.92 -3.39 -9.42
C PRO A 153 -2.05 -3.39 -8.38
N GLY A 154 -1.82 -3.93 -7.18
CA GLY A 154 -2.83 -3.94 -6.12
C GLY A 154 -3.30 -2.55 -5.74
N PHE A 155 -2.36 -1.63 -5.49
CA PHE A 155 -2.64 -0.21 -5.23
C PHE A 155 -3.40 0.47 -6.37
N SER A 156 -2.94 0.26 -7.61
CA SER A 156 -3.57 0.85 -8.80
C SER A 156 -5.02 0.40 -8.96
N ILE A 157 -5.29 -0.90 -8.84
CA ILE A 157 -6.65 -1.47 -8.93
C ILE A 157 -7.53 -0.90 -7.83
N THR A 158 -7.07 -0.89 -6.57
CA THR A 158 -7.85 -0.38 -5.44
C THR A 158 -8.19 1.10 -5.59
N ILE A 159 -7.21 1.94 -5.95
CA ILE A 159 -7.46 3.37 -6.13
C ILE A 159 -8.36 3.65 -7.32
N MET A 160 -8.15 3.00 -8.46
CA MET A 160 -9.00 3.22 -9.62
C MET A 160 -10.44 2.78 -9.35
N ALA A 161 -10.65 1.56 -8.86
CA ALA A 161 -11.98 1.05 -8.57
C ALA A 161 -12.68 1.85 -7.45
N GLY A 162 -11.96 2.16 -6.37
CA GLY A 162 -12.47 2.99 -5.28
C GLY A 162 -12.77 4.43 -5.71
N GLY A 163 -11.90 5.02 -6.53
CA GLY A 163 -12.07 6.36 -7.08
C GLY A 163 -13.29 6.46 -8.01
N ILE A 164 -13.47 5.48 -8.89
CA ILE A 164 -14.66 5.38 -9.76
C ILE A 164 -15.92 5.22 -8.91
N LEU A 165 -15.89 4.37 -7.88
CA LEU A 165 -17.02 4.18 -6.96
C LEU A 165 -17.40 5.49 -6.28
N ILE A 166 -16.42 6.21 -5.71
CA ILE A 166 -16.66 7.51 -5.05
C ILE A 166 -17.24 8.51 -6.05
N ALA A 167 -16.65 8.64 -7.24
CA ALA A 167 -17.13 9.55 -8.28
C ALA A 167 -18.56 9.21 -8.71
N ALA A 168 -18.89 7.93 -8.89
CA ALA A 168 -20.23 7.47 -9.23
C ALA A 168 -21.26 7.79 -8.14
N LEU A 169 -20.90 7.59 -6.86
CA LEU A 169 -21.75 7.92 -5.72
C LEU A 169 -22.01 9.43 -5.62
N VAL A 170 -20.96 10.25 -5.77
CA VAL A 170 -21.07 11.71 -5.78
C VAL A 170 -21.95 12.19 -6.94
N PHE A 171 -21.75 11.64 -8.14
CA PHE A 171 -22.58 11.97 -9.30
C PHE A 171 -24.05 11.63 -9.05
N ARG A 172 -24.34 10.43 -8.53
CA ARG A 172 -25.70 10.03 -8.17
C ARG A 172 -26.32 10.91 -7.09
N PHE A 173 -25.54 11.30 -6.09
CA PHE A 173 -26.00 12.22 -5.04
C PHE A 173 -26.46 13.56 -5.63
N TYR A 174 -25.65 14.19 -6.49
CA TYR A 174 -26.01 15.44 -7.15
C TYR A 174 -27.22 15.29 -8.09
N GLN A 175 -27.34 14.17 -8.80
CA GLN A 175 -28.50 13.88 -9.64
C GLN A 175 -29.79 13.83 -8.81
N PHE A 176 -29.76 13.19 -7.64
CA PHE A 176 -30.94 13.12 -6.77
C PHE A 176 -31.29 14.43 -6.07
N GLN A 177 -30.33 15.34 -5.87
CA GLN A 177 -30.61 16.70 -5.40
C GLN A 177 -31.31 17.54 -6.47
N LYS A 178 -30.89 17.47 -7.75
CA LYS A 178 -31.50 18.23 -8.85
C LYS A 178 -32.94 17.81 -9.20
N MET A 179 -33.36 16.61 -8.81
CA MET A 179 -34.72 16.10 -9.06
C MET A 179 -35.69 16.37 -7.90
N LYS A 180 -35.26 17.07 -6.85
CA LYS A 180 -36.13 17.62 -5.80
C LYS A 180 -36.45 19.07 -6.11
#